data_AF-K1SNI9-F1
#
_entry.id   AF-K1SNI9-F1
#
_cell.length_a   1.000
_cell.length_b   1.000
_cell.length_c   1.000
_cell.angle_alpha   90.00
_cell.angle_beta   90.00
_cell.angle_gamma   90.00
#
_symmetry.space_group_name_H-M   'P 1'
#
loop_
_entity.id
_entity.type
_entity.pdbx_description
1 polymer ?
#
loop_
_entity_poly.entity_id
_entity_poly.type
_entity_poly.pdbx_seq_one_letter_code
_entity_poly.pdbx_strand_id
1 'polypeptide(L)'
;SLTWGGGVFEENTTATKVDKGVRFHYPFYGRRWGTNRQIITLRNEPPVDEVTATVLFHTADEVMTVGNDSLQVVEKSDYLLQSGKSYTSEYSQTLTLKGEEADKEYVAIKSIPFDQCFAENTQRWNQGLQRILSADSPYMKENAYRNIAVKALMTLNSNWRTPAGDIFHGCSFPSYTGFIGGCWSWDAWQIASGN
;
A
#
# COMPACT_ATOMS: atom_id res chain seq x y z
N SER A 1 -20.43 20.88 3.00
CA SER A 1 -19.00 20.59 2.74
C SER A 1 -18.86 19.11 2.40
N LEU A 2 -17.86 18.77 1.59
CA LEU A 2 -17.51 17.39 1.28
C LEU A 2 -16.26 17.03 2.11
N THR A 3 -16.40 16.10 3.05
CA THR A 3 -15.40 15.83 4.09
C THR A 3 -15.21 14.34 4.35
N TRP A 4 -13.98 13.94 4.69
CA TRP A 4 -13.60 12.57 5.08
C TRP A 4 -12.84 12.64 6.40
N GLY A 5 -12.94 11.57 7.16
CA GLY A 5 -12.11 11.34 8.33
C GLY A 5 -11.63 9.90 8.32
N GLY A 6 -10.49 9.67 8.94
CA GLY A 6 -9.91 8.35 9.07
C GLY A 6 -8.76 8.39 10.06
N GLY A 7 -8.48 7.24 10.65
CA GLY A 7 -7.38 7.10 11.58
C GLY A 7 -6.76 5.74 11.48
N VAL A 8 -5.66 5.57 12.21
CA VAL A 8 -4.93 4.33 12.28
C VAL A 8 -5.29 3.58 13.55
N PHE A 9 -5.13 2.25 13.53
CA PHE A 9 -5.39 1.42 14.70
C PHE A 9 -4.18 1.31 15.65
N GLU A 10 -2.99 1.66 15.18
CA GLU A 10 -1.75 1.48 15.95
C GLU A 10 -1.57 2.60 16.98
N GLU A 11 -1.72 2.25 18.26
CA GLU A 11 -1.74 3.19 19.40
C GLU A 11 -0.47 4.06 19.51
N ASN A 12 0.65 3.60 18.98
CA ASN A 12 1.94 4.28 19.07
C ASN A 12 2.21 5.22 17.89
N THR A 13 1.26 5.31 16.96
CA THR A 13 1.42 6.14 15.77
C THR A 13 1.43 7.61 16.13
N THR A 14 2.23 8.36 15.39
CA THR A 14 2.16 9.81 15.41
C THR A 14 1.80 10.33 14.02
N ALA A 15 0.75 11.13 13.96
CA ALA A 15 0.26 11.81 12.78
C ALA A 15 0.83 13.23 12.77
N THR A 16 1.53 13.58 11.69
CA THR A 16 2.06 14.93 11.47
C THR A 16 1.48 15.48 10.18
N LYS A 17 0.90 16.69 10.25
CA LYS A 17 0.44 17.39 9.06
C LYS A 17 1.62 17.71 8.14
N VAL A 18 1.45 17.43 6.87
CA VAL A 18 2.28 17.93 5.77
C VAL A 18 1.36 18.68 4.82
N ASP A 19 1.87 19.63 4.03
CA ASP A 19 1.14 20.41 2.99
C ASP A 19 -0.38 20.09 2.84
N LYS A 20 -0.77 19.31 1.82
CA LYS A 20 -2.11 18.77 1.61
C LYS A 20 -2.27 17.33 2.09
N GLY A 21 -1.66 16.96 3.21
CA GLY A 21 -1.62 15.56 3.62
C GLY A 21 -1.27 15.32 5.08
N VAL A 22 -1.12 14.04 5.42
CA VAL A 22 -0.69 13.60 6.75
C VAL A 22 0.34 12.49 6.59
N ARG A 23 1.40 12.59 7.38
CA ARG A 23 2.41 11.54 7.57
C ARG A 23 2.10 10.81 8.88
N PHE A 24 1.92 9.50 8.79
CA PHE A 24 1.79 8.60 9.92
C PHE A 24 3.11 7.86 10.13
N HIS A 25 3.72 8.05 11.29
CA HIS A 25 4.93 7.35 11.70
C HIS A 25 4.57 6.24 12.69
N TYR A 26 4.91 5.00 12.34
CA TYR A 26 4.62 3.78 13.08
C TYR A 26 5.92 3.20 13.66
N PRO A 27 6.23 3.46 14.94
CA PRO A 27 7.38 2.88 15.60
C PRO A 27 7.07 1.47 16.12
N PHE A 28 7.92 0.50 15.79
CA PHE A 28 7.86 -0.85 16.35
C PHE A 28 8.92 -1.02 17.44
N TYR A 29 8.48 -1.12 18.69
CA TYR A 29 9.38 -1.25 19.84
C TYR A 29 9.71 -2.70 20.18
N GLY A 30 10.91 -2.92 20.71
CA GLY A 30 11.32 -4.20 21.25
C GLY A 30 10.38 -4.67 22.36
N ARG A 31 10.18 -5.99 22.45
CA ARG A 31 9.36 -6.63 23.48
C ARG A 31 10.18 -7.65 24.25
N ARG A 32 10.02 -7.69 25.56
CA ARG A 32 10.60 -8.73 26.42
C ARG A 32 9.58 -9.33 27.35
N TRP A 33 9.84 -10.57 27.78
CA TRP A 33 9.06 -11.21 28.82
C TRP A 33 9.41 -10.63 30.18
N GLY A 34 8.41 -10.09 30.88
CA GLY A 34 8.50 -9.77 32.29
C GLY A 34 8.45 -11.02 33.16
N THR A 35 8.85 -10.86 34.43
CA THR A 35 8.88 -11.93 35.43
C THR A 35 7.54 -12.67 35.63
N ASN A 36 6.41 -12.00 35.35
CA ASN A 36 5.07 -12.56 35.49
C ASN A 36 4.42 -13.00 34.16
N ARG A 37 5.21 -13.35 33.13
CA ARG A 37 4.70 -13.64 31.77
C ARG A 37 3.89 -12.49 31.15
N GLN A 38 4.12 -11.27 31.60
CA GLN A 38 3.60 -10.08 30.91
C GLN A 38 4.57 -9.68 29.80
N ILE A 39 4.04 -9.25 28.66
CA ILE A 39 4.85 -8.65 27.61
C ILE A 39 5.13 -7.20 28.00
N ILE A 40 6.42 -6.83 28.09
CA ILE A 40 6.85 -5.46 28.34
C ILE A 40 7.36 -4.87 27.04
N THR A 41 6.73 -3.79 26.58
CA THR A 41 7.17 -3.00 25.43
C THR A 41 8.23 -1.99 25.86
N LEU A 42 9.39 -2.01 25.22
CA LEU A 42 10.56 -1.21 25.56
C LEU A 42 10.50 0.18 24.93
N ARG A 43 9.51 0.99 25.29
CA ARG A 43 9.28 2.33 24.68
C ARG A 43 10.35 3.38 25.00
N ASN A 44 11.19 3.12 26.01
CA ASN A 44 12.32 4.00 26.35
C ASN A 44 13.58 3.71 25.53
N GLU A 45 13.54 2.69 24.67
CA GLU A 45 14.59 2.36 23.72
C GLU A 45 14.17 2.79 22.31
N PRO A 46 15.12 3.06 21.39
CA PRO A 46 14.78 3.34 20.00
C PRO A 46 13.94 2.21 19.38
N PRO A 47 12.99 2.53 18.48
CA PRO A 47 12.24 1.50 17.75
C PRO A 47 13.18 0.51 17.05
N VAL A 48 12.89 -0.79 17.21
CA VAL A 48 13.63 -1.85 16.51
C VAL A 48 13.42 -1.74 15.00
N ASP A 49 12.20 -1.36 14.61
CA ASP A 49 11.81 -1.10 13.24
C ASP A 49 10.82 0.07 13.20
N GLU A 50 10.58 0.62 12.02
CA GLU A 50 9.63 1.70 11.82
C GLU A 50 9.11 1.74 10.38
N VAL A 51 7.90 2.28 10.24
CA VAL A 51 7.28 2.54 8.94
C VAL A 51 6.76 3.96 8.91
N THR A 52 6.89 4.62 7.77
CA THR A 52 6.28 5.92 7.52
C THR A 52 5.32 5.80 6.36
N ALA A 53 4.02 6.00 6.62
CA ALA A 53 3.01 6.15 5.58
C ALA A 53 2.71 7.63 5.37
N THR A 54 2.66 8.08 4.11
CA THR A 54 2.22 9.45 3.78
C THR A 54 1.02 9.39 2.86
N VAL A 55 -0.03 10.11 3.21
CA VAL A 55 -1.23 10.29 2.39
C VAL A 55 -1.33 11.74 1.98
N LEU A 56 -1.48 12.01 0.68
CA LEU A 56 -1.68 13.35 0.11
C LEU A 56 -3.02 13.42 -0.61
N PHE A 57 -3.78 14.48 -0.37
CA PHE A 57 -5.06 14.77 -1.00
C PHE A 57 -4.86 15.95 -1.96
N HIS A 58 -4.71 15.67 -3.25
CA HIS A 58 -4.27 16.65 -4.24
C HIS A 58 -5.32 17.71 -4.54
N THR A 59 -6.58 17.29 -4.52
CA THR A 59 -7.75 18.13 -4.83
C THR A 59 -8.31 18.89 -3.63
N ALA A 60 -7.83 18.54 -2.42
CA ALA A 60 -8.45 19.03 -1.19
C ALA A 60 -8.14 20.50 -0.92
N ASP A 61 -9.12 21.17 -0.32
CA ASP A 61 -9.00 22.54 0.17
C ASP A 61 -8.23 22.55 1.49
N GLU A 62 -8.51 21.62 2.40
CA GLU A 62 -7.85 21.53 3.70
C GLU A 62 -7.66 20.08 4.15
N VAL A 63 -6.50 19.83 4.76
CA VAL A 63 -6.18 18.59 5.48
C VAL A 63 -5.63 18.95 6.86
N MET A 64 -6.06 18.21 7.87
CA MET A 64 -5.62 18.40 9.25
C MET A 64 -5.48 17.08 9.99
N THR A 65 -4.60 17.05 10.97
CA THR A 65 -4.51 15.96 11.95
C THR A 65 -5.60 16.13 13.00
N VAL A 66 -6.17 15.02 13.45
CA VAL A 66 -7.10 14.94 14.58
C VAL A 66 -6.44 14.07 15.64
N GLY A 67 -6.01 14.67 16.74
CA GLY A 67 -5.19 13.96 17.73
C GLY A 67 -3.86 13.48 17.13
N ASN A 68 -3.40 12.31 17.58
CA ASN A 68 -2.10 11.73 17.21
C ASN A 68 -2.19 10.62 16.16
N ASP A 69 -3.39 10.15 15.82
CA ASP A 69 -3.57 8.92 15.04
C ASP A 69 -4.58 9.09 13.89
N SER A 70 -5.19 10.27 13.76
CA SER A 70 -6.29 10.48 12.85
C SER A 70 -6.10 11.74 11.99
N LEU A 71 -6.87 11.81 10.92
CA LEU A 71 -6.93 12.93 10.00
C LEU A 71 -8.37 13.30 9.69
N GLN A 72 -8.54 14.55 9.28
CA GLN A 72 -9.75 15.06 8.65
C GLN A 72 -9.36 15.79 7.36
N VAL A 73 -10.15 15.55 6.32
CA VAL A 73 -10.00 16.16 5.00
C VAL A 73 -11.27 16.91 4.67
N VAL A 74 -11.12 18.14 4.24
CA VAL A 74 -12.17 18.93 3.61
C VAL A 74 -11.77 19.07 2.14
N GLU A 75 -12.39 18.27 1.26
CA GLU A 75 -12.09 18.41 -0.17
C GLU A 75 -12.68 19.71 -0.71
N LYS A 76 -13.92 20.04 -0.30
CA LYS A 76 -14.57 21.30 -0.64
C LYS A 76 -15.41 21.85 0.50
N SER A 77 -15.15 23.10 0.88
CA SER A 77 -16.00 23.88 1.78
C SER A 77 -17.23 24.42 1.04
N ASP A 78 -18.39 24.44 1.69
CA ASP A 78 -19.66 25.00 1.15
C ASP A 78 -20.04 24.53 -0.26
N TYR A 79 -19.62 23.31 -0.62
CA TYR A 79 -19.81 22.76 -1.94
C TYR A 79 -21.24 22.26 -2.19
N LEU A 80 -21.87 22.77 -3.24
CA LEU A 80 -23.14 22.27 -3.76
C LEU A 80 -22.89 21.60 -5.12
N LEU A 81 -22.91 20.27 -5.15
CA LEU A 81 -22.86 19.51 -6.39
C LEU A 81 -24.21 19.63 -7.11
N GLN A 82 -24.22 20.26 -8.28
CA GLN A 82 -25.43 20.42 -9.08
C GLN A 82 -25.90 19.07 -9.65
N SER A 83 -27.21 18.94 -9.85
CA SER A 83 -27.80 17.74 -10.46
C SER A 83 -27.14 17.44 -11.82
N GLY A 84 -26.77 16.18 -12.03
CA GLY A 84 -26.09 15.72 -13.25
C GLY A 84 -24.62 16.13 -13.39
N LYS A 85 -24.01 16.72 -12.34
CA LYS A 85 -22.57 16.99 -12.29
C LYS A 85 -21.85 15.95 -11.42
N SER A 86 -20.55 15.80 -11.67
CA SER A 86 -19.66 14.95 -10.88
C SER A 86 -18.54 15.79 -10.26
N TYR A 87 -17.99 15.27 -9.18
CA TYR A 87 -16.76 15.76 -8.56
C TYR A 87 -15.77 14.59 -8.47
N THR A 88 -14.52 14.85 -8.85
CA THR A 88 -13.43 13.88 -8.77
C THR A 88 -12.43 14.37 -7.74
N SER A 89 -12.12 13.51 -6.78
CA SER A 89 -11.03 13.71 -5.81
C SER A 89 -9.89 12.77 -6.15
N GLU A 90 -8.67 13.25 -5.94
CA GLU A 90 -7.44 12.51 -6.18
C GLU A 90 -6.60 12.52 -4.91
N TYR A 91 -6.21 11.33 -4.47
CA TYR A 91 -5.29 11.17 -3.35
C TYR A 91 -4.26 10.08 -3.68
N SER A 92 -3.08 10.22 -3.11
CA SER A 92 -2.00 9.25 -3.22
C SER A 92 -1.54 8.82 -1.84
N GLN A 93 -1.16 7.55 -1.71
CA GLN A 93 -0.57 7.00 -0.50
C GLN A 93 0.75 6.31 -0.83
N THR A 94 1.77 6.57 -0.02
CA THR A 94 3.04 5.86 -0.04
C THR A 94 3.35 5.29 1.33
N LEU A 95 4.15 4.24 1.37
CA LEU A 95 4.66 3.59 2.57
C LEU A 95 6.16 3.38 2.38
N THR A 96 6.94 3.79 3.36
CA THR A 96 8.40 3.63 3.38
C THR A 96 8.82 2.90 4.64
N LEU A 97 9.76 1.98 4.47
CA LEU A 97 10.35 1.20 5.55
C LEU A 97 11.50 1.97 6.20
N LYS A 98 11.92 1.51 7.38
CA LYS A 98 13.10 2.01 8.07
C LYS A 98 14.33 2.04 7.14
N GLY A 99 14.97 3.21 7.04
CA GLY A 99 16.16 3.43 6.22
C GLY A 99 15.89 3.79 4.76
N GLU A 100 14.63 3.78 4.31
CA GLU A 100 14.26 4.28 2.99
C GLU A 100 14.08 5.81 2.99
N GLU A 101 14.18 6.43 1.79
CA GLU A 101 14.14 7.88 1.63
C GLU A 101 12.69 8.42 1.61
N ALA A 102 12.04 8.46 2.78
CA ALA A 102 10.63 8.91 2.93
C ALA A 102 10.35 10.30 2.33
N ASP A 103 11.31 11.23 2.40
CA ASP A 103 11.14 12.57 1.84
C ASP A 103 11.26 12.60 0.31
N LYS A 104 12.03 11.68 -0.27
CA LYS A 104 12.09 11.51 -1.74
C LYS A 104 10.79 10.93 -2.27
N GLU A 105 10.25 9.91 -1.60
CA GLU A 105 8.93 9.36 -1.92
C GLU A 105 7.85 10.44 -1.79
N TYR A 106 7.89 11.24 -0.71
CA TYR A 106 6.98 12.38 -0.54
C TYR A 106 7.06 13.38 -1.69
N VAL A 107 8.27 13.73 -2.16
CA VAL A 107 8.45 14.61 -3.33
C VAL A 107 7.91 13.97 -4.60
N ALA A 108 8.13 12.67 -4.80
CA ALA A 108 7.63 11.95 -5.97
C ALA A 108 6.10 11.94 -6.03
N ILE A 109 5.43 11.67 -4.90
CA ILE A 109 3.96 11.59 -4.88
C ILE A 109 3.26 12.95 -4.97
N LYS A 110 3.94 14.08 -4.74
CA LYS A 110 3.35 15.43 -4.88
C LYS A 110 2.92 15.77 -6.30
N SER A 111 3.57 15.20 -7.30
CA SER A 111 3.32 15.49 -8.71
C SER A 111 3.06 14.22 -9.49
N ILE A 112 2.35 13.28 -8.86
CA ILE A 112 2.03 12.00 -9.47
C ILE A 112 1.09 12.22 -10.68
N PRO A 113 1.43 11.71 -11.88
CA PRO A 113 0.60 11.86 -13.07
C PRO A 113 -0.52 10.81 -13.05
N PHE A 114 -1.61 11.07 -12.31
CA PHE A 114 -2.69 10.11 -12.07
C PHE A 114 -3.21 9.42 -13.34
N ASP A 115 -3.56 10.18 -14.37
CA ASP A 115 -4.06 9.62 -15.63
C ASP A 115 -3.07 8.65 -16.27
N GLN A 116 -1.78 9.01 -16.27
CA GLN A 116 -0.73 8.14 -16.79
C GLN A 116 -0.59 6.87 -15.94
N CYS A 117 -0.57 7.00 -14.60
CA CYS A 117 -0.48 5.86 -13.69
C CYS A 117 -1.65 4.88 -13.89
N PHE A 118 -2.87 5.39 -14.06
CA PHE A 118 -4.04 4.56 -14.33
C PHE A 118 -3.99 3.90 -15.72
N ALA A 119 -3.53 4.63 -16.75
CA ALA A 119 -3.37 4.09 -18.10
C ALA A 119 -2.31 2.98 -18.15
N GLU A 120 -1.14 3.20 -17.54
CA GLU A 120 -0.06 2.21 -17.45
C GLU A 120 -0.47 0.98 -16.65
N ASN A 121 -1.17 1.17 -15.52
CA ASN A 121 -1.70 0.05 -14.74
C ASN A 121 -2.72 -0.76 -15.55
N THR A 122 -3.64 -0.09 -16.25
CA THR A 122 -4.62 -0.75 -17.13
C THR A 122 -3.93 -1.54 -18.23
N GLN A 123 -2.94 -0.95 -18.90
CA GLN A 123 -2.16 -1.60 -19.94
C GLN A 123 -1.46 -2.85 -19.41
N ARG A 124 -0.76 -2.75 -18.27
CA ARG A 124 -0.02 -3.86 -17.65
C ARG A 124 -0.93 -5.04 -17.32
N TRP A 125 -2.10 -4.78 -16.69
CA TRP A 125 -3.06 -5.84 -16.36
C TRP A 125 -3.69 -6.47 -17.61
N ASN A 126 -4.10 -5.66 -18.59
CA ASN A 126 -4.69 -6.17 -19.82
C ASN A 126 -3.70 -7.02 -20.62
N GLN A 127 -2.42 -6.64 -20.66
CA GLN A 127 -1.37 -7.47 -21.27
C GLN A 127 -1.18 -8.80 -20.52
N GLY A 128 -1.22 -8.79 -19.19
CA GLY A 128 -1.18 -10.03 -18.39
C GLY A 128 -2.37 -10.95 -18.67
N LEU A 129 -3.59 -10.39 -18.66
CA LEU A 129 -4.82 -11.12 -18.96
C LEU A 129 -4.82 -11.68 -20.38
N GLN A 130 -4.39 -10.88 -21.37
CA GLN A 130 -4.30 -11.32 -22.75
C GLN A 130 -3.35 -12.51 -22.87
N ARG A 131 -2.14 -12.43 -22.31
CA ARG A 131 -1.13 -13.51 -22.36
C ARG A 131 -1.67 -14.83 -21.83
N ILE A 132 -2.36 -14.82 -20.69
CA ILE A 132 -2.84 -16.07 -20.07
C ILE A 132 -4.11 -16.60 -20.74
N LEU A 133 -5.03 -15.73 -21.17
CA LEU A 133 -6.34 -16.13 -21.69
C LEU A 133 -6.30 -16.49 -23.18
N SER A 134 -5.28 -16.05 -23.92
CA SER A 134 -5.06 -16.42 -25.33
C SER A 134 -4.22 -17.68 -25.50
N ALA A 135 -3.86 -18.37 -24.42
CA ALA A 135 -3.06 -19.59 -24.50
C ALA A 135 -3.83 -20.68 -25.25
N ASP A 136 -3.16 -21.34 -26.20
CA ASP A 136 -3.71 -22.51 -26.89
C ASP A 136 -3.71 -23.71 -25.94
N SER A 137 -4.78 -23.83 -25.15
CA SER A 137 -4.92 -24.81 -24.09
C SER A 137 -6.39 -25.23 -23.96
N PRO A 138 -6.67 -26.53 -23.71
CA PRO A 138 -8.03 -26.98 -23.44
C PRO A 138 -8.64 -26.26 -22.22
N TYR A 139 -7.81 -25.82 -21.27
CA TYR A 139 -8.25 -25.11 -20.08
C TYR A 139 -8.69 -23.66 -20.37
N MET A 140 -8.42 -23.10 -21.54
CA MET A 140 -8.88 -21.74 -21.88
C MET A 140 -10.25 -21.71 -22.58
N LYS A 141 -10.89 -22.89 -22.76
CA LYS A 141 -12.20 -23.01 -23.42
C LYS A 141 -13.38 -22.75 -22.48
N GLU A 142 -13.24 -23.03 -21.19
CA GLU A 142 -14.33 -22.89 -20.21
C GLU A 142 -14.04 -21.78 -19.20
N ASN A 143 -15.07 -21.01 -18.85
CA ASN A 143 -14.92 -19.88 -17.91
C ASN A 143 -14.46 -20.32 -16.51
N ALA A 144 -14.79 -21.54 -16.06
CA ALA A 144 -14.35 -22.04 -14.76
C ALA A 144 -12.81 -22.05 -14.65
N TYR A 145 -12.13 -22.57 -15.66
CA TYR A 145 -10.66 -22.63 -15.70
C TYR A 145 -10.03 -21.27 -16.01
N ARG A 146 -10.65 -20.45 -16.87
CA ARG A 146 -10.21 -19.06 -17.12
C ARG A 146 -10.23 -18.24 -15.83
N ASN A 147 -11.26 -18.39 -15.01
CA ASN A 147 -11.36 -17.71 -13.71
C ASN A 147 -10.24 -18.15 -12.75
N ILE A 148 -9.87 -19.44 -12.76
CA ILE A 148 -8.75 -19.95 -11.96
C ILE A 148 -7.42 -19.33 -12.43
N ALA A 149 -7.20 -19.24 -13.76
CA ALA A 149 -6.00 -18.61 -14.30
C ALA A 149 -5.90 -17.13 -13.94
N VAL A 150 -7.00 -16.38 -14.05
CA VAL A 150 -7.06 -14.97 -13.61
C VAL A 150 -6.79 -14.84 -12.12
N LYS A 151 -7.38 -15.71 -11.28
CA LYS A 151 -7.11 -15.73 -9.85
C LYS A 151 -5.63 -15.99 -9.55
N ALA A 152 -5.00 -16.93 -10.24
CA ALA A 152 -3.57 -17.21 -10.09
C ALA A 152 -2.72 -15.99 -10.46
N LEU A 153 -3.01 -15.32 -11.59
CA LEU A 153 -2.33 -14.08 -11.98
C LEU A 153 -2.46 -12.99 -10.92
N MET A 154 -3.66 -12.80 -10.36
CA MET A 154 -3.89 -11.83 -9.29
C MET A 154 -3.10 -12.18 -8.02
N THR A 155 -3.08 -13.44 -7.63
CA THR A 155 -2.36 -13.92 -6.44
C THR A 155 -0.85 -13.75 -6.58
N LEU A 156 -0.27 -14.19 -7.71
CA LEU A 156 1.18 -14.08 -7.95
C LEU A 156 1.63 -12.61 -7.99
N ASN A 157 0.87 -11.73 -8.65
CA ASN A 157 1.16 -10.29 -8.66
C ASN A 157 1.04 -9.66 -7.26
N SER A 158 0.04 -10.04 -6.46
CA SER A 158 -0.15 -9.48 -5.11
C SER A 158 0.91 -9.91 -4.11
N ASN A 159 1.59 -11.04 -4.37
CA ASN A 159 2.67 -11.56 -3.53
C ASN A 159 4.06 -11.03 -3.91
N TRP A 160 4.21 -10.37 -5.06
CA TRP A 160 5.47 -9.76 -5.50
C TRP A 160 5.84 -8.52 -4.67
N ARG A 161 7.11 -8.37 -4.30
CA ARG A 161 7.63 -7.25 -3.52
C ARG A 161 8.82 -6.61 -4.23
N THR A 162 8.95 -5.29 -4.04
CA THR A 162 10.11 -4.52 -4.45
C THR A 162 11.33 -4.89 -3.60
N PRO A 163 12.56 -4.60 -4.08
CA PRO A 163 13.76 -4.65 -3.24
C PRO A 163 13.60 -3.83 -1.97
N ALA A 164 14.07 -4.36 -0.84
CA ALA A 164 14.04 -3.68 0.46
C ALA A 164 15.02 -4.35 1.44
N GLY A 165 15.65 -3.55 2.31
CA GLY A 165 16.64 -4.03 3.27
C GLY A 165 17.78 -4.80 2.59
N ASP A 166 18.05 -6.03 3.05
CA ASP A 166 19.10 -6.90 2.52
C ASP A 166 18.70 -7.64 1.23
N ILE A 167 17.48 -7.43 0.71
CA ILE A 167 17.00 -8.03 -0.54
C ILE A 167 17.13 -7.01 -1.68
N PHE A 168 18.15 -7.17 -2.52
CA PHE A 168 18.48 -6.21 -3.59
C PHE A 168 17.67 -6.35 -4.89
N HIS A 169 16.84 -7.39 -5.01
CA HIS A 169 16.04 -7.67 -6.21
C HIS A 169 14.59 -7.98 -5.85
N GLY A 170 13.65 -7.62 -6.74
CA GLY A 170 12.25 -7.93 -6.51
C GLY A 170 12.01 -9.43 -6.44
N CYS A 171 11.17 -9.86 -5.51
CA CYS A 171 10.90 -11.28 -5.29
C CYS A 171 9.48 -11.49 -4.77
N SER A 172 8.93 -12.69 -4.99
CA SER A 172 7.56 -13.02 -4.57
C SER A 172 7.57 -13.84 -3.29
N PHE A 173 6.73 -13.44 -2.35
CA PHE A 173 6.50 -14.23 -1.14
C PHE A 173 5.58 -15.42 -1.45
N PRO A 174 5.64 -16.52 -0.68
CA PRO A 174 4.68 -17.62 -0.83
C PRO A 174 3.23 -17.15 -0.62
N SER A 175 3.03 -16.25 0.35
CA SER A 175 1.77 -15.57 0.62
C SER A 175 2.06 -14.23 1.28
N TYR A 176 1.28 -13.20 0.94
CA TYR A 176 1.29 -11.96 1.70
C TYR A 176 0.73 -12.12 3.12
N THR A 177 -0.29 -12.98 3.29
CA THR A 177 -0.99 -13.16 4.56
C THR A 177 -0.63 -14.48 5.21
N GLY A 178 -0.40 -14.46 6.53
CA GLY A 178 -0.28 -15.67 7.36
C GLY A 178 1.04 -16.43 7.26
N PHE A 179 2.06 -15.86 6.62
CA PHE A 179 3.40 -16.45 6.53
C PHE A 179 4.46 -15.51 7.09
N ILE A 180 5.58 -16.06 7.57
CA ILE A 180 6.75 -15.25 7.91
C ILE A 180 7.24 -14.66 6.59
N GLY A 181 7.04 -13.35 6.42
CA GLY A 181 7.35 -12.65 5.17
C GLY A 181 8.79 -12.89 4.74
N GLY A 182 8.99 -13.14 3.44
CA GLY A 182 10.31 -13.42 2.89
C GLY A 182 10.27 -14.21 1.58
N CYS A 183 11.42 -14.28 0.94
CA CYS A 183 11.61 -14.95 -0.34
C CYS A 183 12.35 -16.26 -0.12
N TRP A 184 11.65 -17.37 -0.39
CA TRP A 184 12.14 -18.73 -0.19
C TRP A 184 12.56 -19.32 -1.52
N SER A 185 13.77 -19.87 -1.59
CA SER A 185 14.35 -20.33 -2.87
C SER A 185 13.51 -21.43 -3.55
N TRP A 186 12.89 -22.31 -2.76
CA TRP A 186 12.00 -23.36 -3.27
C TRP A 186 10.75 -22.80 -3.94
N ASP A 187 10.08 -21.86 -3.29
CA ASP A 187 8.89 -21.17 -3.81
C ASP A 187 9.24 -20.28 -5.00
N ALA A 188 10.37 -19.59 -4.94
CA ALA A 188 10.81 -18.63 -5.95
C ALA A 188 10.95 -19.27 -7.33
N TRP A 189 11.52 -20.48 -7.44
CA TRP A 189 11.61 -21.13 -8.75
C TRP A 189 10.23 -21.44 -9.32
N GLN A 190 9.29 -21.90 -8.48
CA GLN A 190 7.96 -22.33 -8.95
C GLN A 190 7.19 -21.11 -9.45
N ILE A 191 7.24 -20.03 -8.68
CA ILE A 191 6.63 -18.75 -9.04
C ILE A 191 7.26 -18.20 -10.32
N ALA A 192 8.59 -18.23 -10.45
CA ALA A 192 9.26 -17.78 -11.66
C ALA A 192 8.91 -18.62 -12.90
N SER A 193 8.67 -19.92 -12.74
CA SER A 193 8.24 -20.78 -13.85
C SER A 193 6.79 -20.55 -14.31
N GLY A 194 5.97 -19.94 -13.44
CA GLY A 194 4.56 -19.65 -13.72
C GLY A 194 4.26 -18.20 -14.14
N ASN A 195 5.24 -17.30 -14.09
CA ASN A 195 5.12 -15.87 -14.45
C ASN A 195 5.53 -15.57 -15.90
#